data_AF-A0A9F7RE19-F1
#
_entry.id   AF-A0A9F7RE19-F1
#
_cell.length_a   1.000
_cell.length_b   1.000
_cell.length_c   1.000
_cell.angle_alpha   90.00
_cell.angle_beta   90.00
_cell.angle_gamma   90.00
#
_symmetry.space_group_name_H-M   'P 1'
#
loop_
_entity.id
_entity.type
_entity.pdbx_description
1 polymer ?
#
loop_
_entity_poly.entity_id
_entity_poly.type
_entity_poly.pdbx_seq_one_letter_code
_entity_poly.pdbx_strand_id
1 'polypeptide(L)'
;MNYHSYSNQLCDIIIEAGGTHFHAHKSVLCELSPYFRALFERWSSPGQFLYTVPGVTPNIMKSILQYGYSQRITITQTNVKALLEAADYLLMDDIVHICCKFLEKRLRPKNCIEILRLANAHFWHELRDRASLIWEQSLIYHR
;
A
#
# COMPACT_ATOMS: atom_id res chain seq x y z
N MET A 1 -0.53 21.19 13.13
CA MET A 1 -1.85 20.69 12.71
C MET A 1 -2.12 19.43 13.51
N ASN A 2 -3.13 19.48 14.36
CA ASN A 2 -3.25 18.62 15.53
C ASN A 2 -3.62 17.19 15.12
N TYR A 3 -2.69 16.27 15.40
CA TYR A 3 -2.91 14.83 15.36
C TYR A 3 -3.99 14.50 16.38
N HIS A 4 -5.22 14.23 15.94
CA HIS A 4 -6.19 13.56 16.81
C HIS A 4 -5.60 12.21 17.18
N SER A 5 -5.11 12.20 18.41
CA SER A 5 -4.57 11.09 19.16
C SER A 5 -5.47 9.89 18.97
N TYR A 6 -4.86 8.76 18.62
CA TYR A 6 -5.23 7.40 18.99
C TYR A 6 -6.18 7.34 20.20
N SER A 7 -7.48 7.56 20.03
CA SER A 7 -8.43 7.22 21.06
C SER A 7 -8.56 5.71 20.98
N ASN A 8 -7.79 4.97 21.80
CA ASN A 8 -7.96 3.53 22.05
C ASN A 8 -9.37 3.16 22.56
N GLN A 9 -10.28 4.13 22.66
CA GLN A 9 -11.68 3.89 22.91
C GLN A 9 -12.28 3.20 21.69
N LEU A 10 -12.85 2.01 21.91
CA LEU A 10 -13.64 1.23 20.95
C LEU A 10 -12.85 0.48 19.85
N CYS A 11 -11.51 0.44 19.90
CA CYS A 11 -10.76 -0.47 19.03
C CYS A 11 -11.16 -1.92 19.30
N ASP A 12 -11.66 -2.60 18.28
CA ASP A 12 -12.20 -3.95 18.36
C ASP A 12 -11.21 -5.02 17.86
N ILE A 13 -10.07 -4.58 17.32
CA ILE A 13 -9.01 -5.45 16.80
C ILE A 13 -7.60 -4.89 17.05
N ILE A 14 -6.64 -5.80 16.93
CA ILE A 14 -5.21 -5.55 16.86
C ILE A 14 -4.71 -6.12 15.53
N ILE A 15 -4.05 -5.29 14.73
CA ILE A 15 -3.28 -5.72 13.56
C ILE A 15 -1.82 -5.88 13.97
N GLU A 16 -1.24 -7.04 13.68
CA GLU A 16 0.20 -7.27 13.82
C GLU A 16 0.86 -7.20 12.44
N ALA A 17 1.87 -6.36 12.31
CA ALA A 17 2.67 -6.24 11.10
C ALA A 17 4.15 -6.10 11.48
N GLY A 18 4.97 -7.06 11.03
CA GLY A 18 6.40 -7.09 11.34
C GLY A 18 6.70 -7.06 12.83
N GLY A 19 5.92 -7.77 13.65
CA GLY A 19 6.06 -7.83 15.10
C GLY A 19 5.58 -6.60 15.86
N THR A 20 5.03 -5.59 15.16
CA THR A 20 4.44 -4.40 15.79
C THR A 20 2.92 -4.51 15.80
N HIS A 21 2.31 -4.17 16.94
CA HIS A 21 0.87 -4.20 17.15
C HIS A 21 0.24 -2.82 16.96
N PHE A 22 -0.89 -2.79 16.25
CA PHE A 22 -1.67 -1.60 15.97
C PHE A 22 -3.13 -1.82 16.37
N HIS A 23 -3.63 -1.03 17.32
CA HIS A 23 -5.05 -1.01 17.64
C HIS A 23 -5.82 -0.31 16.51
N ALA A 24 -6.90 -0.92 16.05
CA ALA A 24 -7.68 -0.43 14.92
C ALA A 24 -9.17 -0.80 15.06
N HIS A 25 -9.96 -0.34 14.09
CA HIS A 25 -11.38 -0.65 13.97
C HIS A 25 -11.62 -1.51 12.73
N LYS A 26 -12.37 -2.62 12.87
CA LYS A 26 -12.77 -3.45 11.72
C LYS A 26 -13.47 -2.64 10.64
N SER A 27 -14.38 -1.76 11.04
CA SER A 27 -15.17 -0.92 10.11
C SER A 27 -14.29 -0.10 9.18
N VAL A 28 -13.29 0.59 9.73
CA VAL A 28 -12.35 1.44 8.96
C VAL A 28 -11.53 0.60 7.98
N LEU A 29 -11.03 -0.56 8.41
CA LEU A 29 -10.23 -1.43 7.54
C LEU A 29 -11.09 -2.14 6.46
N CYS A 30 -12.32 -2.54 6.78
CA CYS A 30 -13.27 -3.14 5.83
C CYS A 30 -13.70 -2.16 4.73
N GLU A 31 -13.81 -0.87 5.05
CA GLU A 31 -14.11 0.18 4.08
C GLU A 31 -12.91 0.38 3.14
N LEU A 32 -11.70 0.41 3.71
CA LEU A 32 -10.49 0.66 2.96
C LEU A 32 -10.05 -0.52 2.07
N SER A 33 -10.38 -1.76 2.45
CA SER A 33 -9.77 -2.95 1.89
C SER A 33 -10.74 -4.13 1.79
N PRO A 34 -10.99 -4.64 0.58
CA PRO A 34 -11.66 -5.92 0.36
C PRO A 34 -10.96 -7.09 1.04
N TYR A 35 -9.62 -7.07 1.15
CA TYR A 35 -8.86 -8.08 1.88
C TYR A 35 -9.27 -8.12 3.36
N PHE A 36 -9.27 -6.97 4.04
CA PHE A 36 -9.65 -6.92 5.47
C PHE A 36 -11.12 -7.30 5.66
N ARG A 37 -11.99 -6.89 4.74
CA ARG A 37 -13.40 -7.32 4.74
C ARG A 37 -13.53 -8.84 4.71
N ALA A 38 -12.87 -9.49 3.75
CA ALA A 38 -12.87 -10.95 3.65
C ALA A 38 -12.25 -11.62 4.89
N LEU A 39 -11.14 -11.08 5.39
CA LEU A 39 -10.46 -11.58 6.58
C LEU A 39 -11.37 -11.59 7.81
N PHE A 40 -12.09 -10.50 8.04
CA PHE A 40 -12.93 -10.38 9.24
C PHE A 40 -14.27 -11.10 9.11
N GLU A 41 -14.87 -11.14 7.91
CA GLU A 41 -16.19 -11.74 7.71
C GLU A 41 -16.14 -13.25 7.45
N ARG A 42 -15.09 -13.75 6.79
CA ARG A 42 -15.05 -15.14 6.29
C ARG A 42 -13.98 -16.00 6.95
N TRP A 43 -12.88 -15.39 7.40
CA TRP A 43 -11.71 -16.13 7.89
C TRP A 43 -11.38 -15.86 9.36
N SER A 44 -12.28 -15.18 10.07
CA SER A 44 -12.14 -14.93 11.50
C SER A 44 -12.73 -16.07 12.32
N SER A 45 -11.98 -16.52 13.32
CA SER A 45 -12.52 -17.42 14.36
C SER A 45 -13.39 -16.65 15.36
N PRO A 46 -14.35 -17.31 16.05
CA PRO A 46 -15.11 -16.70 17.13
C PRO A 46 -14.19 -16.13 18.22
N GLY A 47 -14.40 -14.87 18.60
CA GLY A 47 -13.60 -14.19 19.62
C GLY A 47 -12.20 -13.74 19.17
N GLN A 48 -11.82 -13.95 17.90
CA GLN A 48 -10.56 -13.47 17.38
C GLN A 48 -10.53 -11.94 17.29
N PHE A 49 -9.49 -11.35 17.86
CA PHE A 49 -9.24 -9.90 17.85
C PHE A 49 -7.85 -9.54 17.33
N LEU A 50 -6.92 -10.49 17.23
CA LEU A 50 -5.57 -10.28 16.69
C LEU A 50 -5.47 -10.86 15.27
N TYR A 51 -4.96 -10.07 14.33
CA TYR A 51 -4.76 -10.46 12.94
C TYR A 51 -3.37 -10.05 12.45
N THR A 52 -2.59 -11.02 11.98
CA THR A 52 -1.26 -10.79 11.41
C THR A 52 -1.37 -10.48 9.91
N VAL A 53 -0.69 -9.43 9.46
CA VAL A 53 -0.58 -9.05 8.05
C VAL A 53 0.85 -9.35 7.57
N PRO A 54 1.07 -10.50 6.90
CA PRO A 54 2.40 -10.90 6.48
C PRO A 54 2.95 -9.99 5.37
N GLY A 55 4.27 -9.84 5.33
CA GLY A 55 4.97 -9.10 4.28
C GLY A 55 4.85 -7.57 4.35
N VAL A 56 4.04 -7.03 5.28
CA VAL A 56 3.90 -5.58 5.46
C VAL A 56 4.75 -5.10 6.63
N THR A 57 5.60 -4.10 6.39
CA THR A 57 6.43 -3.51 7.45
C THR A 57 5.61 -2.61 8.38
N PRO A 58 6.03 -2.41 9.65
CA PRO A 58 5.32 -1.55 10.60
C PRO A 58 5.08 -0.12 10.07
N ASN A 59 6.05 0.47 9.37
CA ASN A 59 5.94 1.83 8.84
C ASN A 59 4.90 1.95 7.72
N ILE A 60 4.80 0.92 6.87
CA ILE A 60 3.80 0.88 5.81
C ILE A 60 2.41 0.66 6.40
N MET A 61 2.26 -0.28 7.34
CA MET A 61 0.98 -0.50 8.04
C MET A 61 0.51 0.76 8.77
N LYS A 62 1.42 1.47 9.45
CA LYS A 62 1.12 2.76 10.08
C LYS A 62 0.61 3.79 9.08
N SER A 63 1.22 3.87 7.90
CA SER A 63 0.80 4.81 6.84
C SER A 63 -0.59 4.48 6.30
N ILE A 64 -0.89 3.20 6.11
CA ILE A 64 -2.20 2.70 5.67
C ILE A 64 -3.28 3.01 6.71
N LEU A 65 -3.01 2.73 8.00
CA LEU A 65 -3.94 3.05 9.07
C LEU A 65 -4.20 4.55 9.17
N GLN A 66 -3.15 5.37 9.08
CA GLN A 66 -3.29 6.83 9.06
C GLN A 66 -4.14 7.30 7.87
N TYR A 67 -3.99 6.68 6.70
CA TYR A 67 -4.86 6.96 5.55
C TYR A 67 -6.31 6.61 5.84
N GLY A 68 -6.61 5.44 6.41
CA GLY A 68 -7.98 5.04 6.75
C GLY A 68 -8.71 6.06 7.65
N TYR A 69 -8.01 6.69 8.60
CA TYR A 69 -8.62 7.69 9.49
C TYR A 69 -8.62 9.12 8.97
N SER A 70 -7.63 9.50 8.16
CA SER A 70 -7.42 10.90 7.76
C SER A 70 -7.72 11.19 6.30
N GLN A 71 -7.91 10.14 5.49
CA GLN A 71 -8.00 10.19 4.03
C GLN A 71 -6.79 10.89 3.39
N ARG A 72 -5.65 10.91 4.10
CA ARG A 72 -4.39 11.54 3.67
C ARG A 72 -3.26 10.53 3.78
N ILE A 73 -2.51 10.38 2.69
CA ILE A 73 -1.35 9.50 2.63
C ILE A 73 -0.12 10.28 2.17
N THR A 74 0.99 10.08 2.87
CA THR A 74 2.27 10.73 2.52
C THR A 74 3.12 9.74 1.72
N ILE A 75 3.39 10.06 0.46
CA ILE A 75 4.19 9.24 -0.44
C ILE A 75 5.54 9.90 -0.70
N THR A 76 6.60 9.13 -0.56
CA THR A 76 7.99 9.51 -0.74
C THR A 76 8.68 8.53 -1.69
N GLN A 77 9.87 8.89 -2.18
CA GLN A 77 10.67 7.97 -3.01
C GLN A 77 11.09 6.69 -2.27
N THR A 78 11.19 6.76 -0.94
CA THR A 78 11.66 5.65 -0.12
C THR A 78 10.53 4.71 0.30
N ASN A 79 9.28 5.20 0.40
CA ASN A 79 8.14 4.37 0.82
C ASN A 79 7.27 3.87 -0.35
N VAL A 80 7.28 4.53 -1.50
CA VAL A 80 6.27 4.30 -2.56
C VAL A 80 6.21 2.85 -3.05
N LYS A 81 7.35 2.16 -3.15
CA LYS A 81 7.38 0.77 -3.65
C LYS A 81 6.74 -0.18 -2.65
N ALA A 82 7.21 -0.16 -1.40
CA ALA A 82 6.66 -1.01 -0.35
C ALA A 82 5.19 -0.67 -0.02
N LEU A 83 4.80 0.60 -0.17
CA LEU A 83 3.41 1.02 -0.02
C LEU A 83 2.54 0.49 -1.16
N LEU A 84 3.03 0.55 -2.39
CA LEU A 84 2.34 0.06 -3.57
C LEU A 84 2.17 -1.47 -3.52
N GLU A 85 3.21 -2.23 -3.17
CA GLU A 85 3.15 -3.68 -2.97
C GLU A 85 2.16 -4.06 -1.86
N ALA A 86 2.16 -3.34 -0.73
CA ALA A 86 1.22 -3.59 0.35
C ALA A 86 -0.22 -3.23 -0.04
N ALA A 87 -0.42 -2.14 -0.78
CA ALA A 87 -1.74 -1.73 -1.26
C ALA A 87 -2.31 -2.74 -2.26
N ASP A 88 -1.49 -3.24 -3.18
CA ASP A 88 -1.83 -4.30 -4.12
C ASP A 88 -2.22 -5.58 -3.39
N TYR A 89 -1.40 -6.03 -2.44
CA TYR A 89 -1.69 -7.20 -1.59
C TYR A 89 -3.00 -7.05 -0.80
N LEU A 90 -3.25 -5.85 -0.25
CA LEU A 90 -4.43 -5.56 0.56
C LEU A 90 -5.63 -5.11 -0.28
N LEU A 91 -5.53 -5.16 -1.62
CA LEU A 91 -6.61 -4.80 -2.56
C LEU A 91 -7.11 -3.35 -2.39
N MET A 92 -6.20 -2.42 -2.12
CA MET A 92 -6.49 -1.00 -1.89
C MET A 92 -6.25 -0.17 -3.16
N ASP A 93 -7.16 -0.28 -4.13
CA ASP A 93 -7.03 0.29 -5.48
C ASP A 93 -6.71 1.80 -5.50
N ASP A 94 -7.30 2.56 -4.58
CA ASP A 94 -7.03 4.01 -4.46
C ASP A 94 -5.55 4.29 -4.16
N ILE A 95 -4.95 3.55 -3.23
CA ILE A 95 -3.55 3.72 -2.87
C ILE A 95 -2.66 3.21 -4.00
N VAL A 96 -3.03 2.09 -4.65
CA VAL A 96 -2.33 1.58 -5.84
C VAL A 96 -2.24 2.66 -6.91
N HIS A 97 -3.37 3.30 -7.23
CA HIS A 97 -3.44 4.36 -8.24
C HIS A 97 -2.56 5.57 -7.88
N ILE A 98 -2.64 6.05 -6.65
CA ILE A 98 -1.86 7.21 -6.19
C ILE A 98 -0.36 6.90 -6.27
N CYS A 99 0.05 5.70 -5.85
CA CYS A 99 1.44 5.24 -5.91
C CYS A 99 1.93 5.09 -7.36
N CYS A 100 1.15 4.48 -8.25
CA CYS A 100 1.48 4.38 -9.68
C CYS A 100 1.67 5.76 -10.30
N LYS A 101 0.75 6.70 -10.08
CA LYS A 101 0.89 8.08 -10.55
C LYS A 101 2.12 8.80 -10.00
N PHE A 102 2.49 8.54 -8.74
CA PHE A 102 3.70 9.10 -8.16
C PHE A 102 4.96 8.58 -8.87
N LEU A 103 5.01 7.27 -9.15
CA LEU A 103 6.11 6.63 -9.86
C LEU A 103 6.20 7.11 -11.31
N GLU A 104 5.07 7.20 -12.02
CA GLU A 104 5.01 7.66 -13.41
C GLU A 104 5.62 9.06 -13.59
N LYS A 105 5.27 10.01 -12.71
CA LYS A 105 5.81 11.38 -12.75
C LYS A 105 7.34 11.42 -12.55
N ARG A 106 7.90 10.38 -11.95
CA ARG A 106 9.32 10.25 -11.60
C ARG A 106 10.03 9.17 -12.41
N LEU A 107 9.39 8.60 -13.44
CA LEU A 107 10.03 7.68 -14.38
C LEU A 107 11.17 8.39 -15.09
N ARG A 108 12.33 7.75 -15.11
CA ARG A 108 13.58 8.19 -15.74
C ARG A 108 14.30 6.95 -16.28
N PRO A 109 15.16 7.07 -17.30
CA PRO A 109 15.95 5.94 -17.81
C PRO A 109 16.67 5.15 -16.70
N LYS A 110 17.23 5.85 -15.70
CA LYS A 110 17.95 5.23 -14.57
C LYS A 110 17.10 4.36 -13.63
N ASN A 111 15.78 4.55 -13.57
CA ASN A 111 14.90 3.81 -12.65
C ASN A 111 13.80 3.02 -13.36
N CYS A 112 13.68 3.14 -14.68
CA CYS A 112 12.60 2.50 -15.45
C CYS A 112 12.71 0.98 -15.48
N ILE A 113 13.91 0.39 -15.49
CA ILE A 113 14.08 -1.09 -15.44
C ILE A 113 13.47 -1.66 -14.16
N GLU A 114 13.78 -1.05 -13.02
CA GLU A 114 13.30 -1.54 -11.72
C GLU A 114 11.79 -1.41 -11.61
N ILE A 115 11.24 -0.26 -12.05
CA ILE A 115 9.79 -0.03 -12.08
C ILE A 115 9.09 -1.02 -13.03
N LEU A 116 9.68 -1.30 -14.20
CA LEU A 116 9.15 -2.27 -15.15
C LEU A 116 9.14 -3.69 -14.57
N ARG A 117 10.20 -4.08 -13.86
CA ARG A 117 10.26 -5.38 -13.16
C ARG A 117 9.14 -5.51 -12.13
N LEU A 118 8.91 -4.48 -11.32
CA LEU A 118 7.84 -4.47 -10.31
C LEU A 118 6.46 -4.49 -10.97
N ALA A 119 6.23 -3.64 -11.97
CA ALA A 119 4.94 -3.58 -12.67
C ALA A 119 4.59 -4.90 -13.37
N ASN A 120 5.58 -5.63 -13.89
CA ASN A 120 5.38 -6.97 -14.44
C ASN A 120 5.05 -8.01 -13.36
N ALA A 121 5.70 -7.97 -12.20
CA ALA A 121 5.46 -8.92 -11.12
C ALA A 121 4.06 -8.79 -10.51
N HIS A 122 3.51 -7.57 -10.49
CA HIS A 122 2.21 -7.25 -9.88
C HIS A 122 1.11 -6.93 -10.89
N PHE A 123 1.36 -7.14 -12.19
CA PHE A 123 0.39 -6.85 -13.27
C PHE A 123 -0.14 -5.40 -13.28
N TRP A 124 0.68 -4.42 -12.86
CA TRP A 124 0.34 -2.99 -12.96
C TRP A 124 0.51 -2.49 -14.40
N HIS A 125 -0.42 -2.87 -15.27
CA HIS A 125 -0.33 -2.69 -16.72
C HIS A 125 -0.06 -1.24 -17.15
N GLU A 126 -0.75 -0.25 -16.56
CA GLU A 126 -0.53 1.16 -16.91
C GLU A 126 0.90 1.61 -16.59
N LEU A 127 1.39 1.28 -15.38
CA LEU A 127 2.75 1.63 -14.95
C LEU A 127 3.81 0.92 -15.81
N ARG A 128 3.55 -0.33 -16.20
CA ARG A 128 4.40 -1.11 -17.11
C ARG A 128 4.50 -0.42 -18.47
N ASP A 129 3.37 -0.09 -19.08
CA ASP A 129 3.32 0.47 -20.44
C ASP A 129 4.06 1.83 -20.48
N ARG A 130 3.90 2.64 -19.43
CA ARG A 130 4.64 3.89 -19.25
C ARG A 130 6.14 3.67 -19.07
N ALA A 131 6.55 2.66 -18.29
CA ALA A 131 7.96 2.35 -18.08
C ALA A 131 8.63 1.82 -19.37
N SER A 132 7.94 1.00 -20.16
CA SER A 132 8.42 0.47 -21.45
C SER A 132 8.72 1.58 -22.44
N LEU A 133 7.85 2.58 -22.54
CA LEU A 133 8.05 3.72 -23.45
C LEU A 133 9.29 4.54 -23.08
N ILE A 134 9.55 4.76 -21.79
CA ILE A 134 10.76 5.45 -21.33
C ILE A 134 12.01 4.60 -21.58
N TRP A 135 11.91 3.29 -21.42
CA TRP A 135 12.98 2.36 -21.74
C TRP A 135 13.36 2.41 -23.22
N GLU A 136 12.39 2.31 -24.12
CA GLU A 136 12.60 2.38 -25.57
C GLU A 136 13.23 3.72 -26.00
N GLN A 137 12.73 4.83 -25.45
CA GLN A 137 13.31 6.16 -25.71
C GLN A 137 14.78 6.25 -25.26
N SER A 138 15.13 5.64 -24.12
CA SER A 138 16.52 5.65 -23.64
C SER A 138 17.49 4.91 -24.56
N LEU A 139 17.03 3.87 -25.26
CA LEU A 139 17.84 3.13 -26.23
C LEU A 139 18.10 3.93 -27.52
N ILE A 140 17.19 4.85 -27.87
CA ILE A 140 17.34 5.72 -29.04
C ILE A 140 18.37 6.82 -28.80
N TYR A 141 18.43 7.40 -27.60
CA TYR A 141 19.38 8.48 -27.26
C TYR A 141 20.81 8.01 -26.97
N HIS A 142 21.04 6.69 -26.86
CA HIS A 142 22.36 6.09 -26.63
C HIS A 142 22.93 5.36 -27.88
N ARG A 143 22.35 5.60 -29.06
CA ARG A 143 22.92 5.27 -30.37
C ARG A 143 23.33 6.55 -31.08
#